data_AF-A0A1F6DUB9-F1
#
_entry.id   AF-A0A1F6DUB9-F1
#
_cell.length_a   1.000
_cell.length_b   1.000
_cell.length_c   1.000
_cell.angle_alpha   90.00
_cell.angle_beta   90.00
_cell.angle_gamma   90.00
#
_symmetry.space_group_name_H-M   'P 1'
#
loop_
_entity.id
_entity.type
_entity.pdbx_description
1 polymer ?
#
loop_
_entity_poly.entity_id
_entity_poly.type
_entity_poly.pdbx_seq_one_letter_code
_entity_poly.pdbx_strand_id
1 'polypeptide(L)'
;MATMINEPVNRSILATWKKHFDARGDVYAPIFYDDFKPGGVLFIGMNPSFNPKGFRKVVRDTEFEKLDPESFYLWRNISTHPELVDTCIEIGRHVHAKYAYFKRMHEIANAAKTHYQHIDLFVYKQTKQREFLPLVREDKKGKLNEFGRDQLDIFLEVLKSIRPVVIVVANASASKIVQEHFDRQITFDNERGFHWLMLNGSRVPIFFSSMLSGGGALDTGSYERLKWHIRQAANEQPRA
;
A
#
# COMPACT_ATOMS: atom_id res chain seq x y z
N MET A 1 -29.48 0.36 4.82
CA MET A 1 -28.48 0.04 3.77
C MET A 1 -27.17 -0.18 4.48
N ALA A 2 -26.49 -1.31 4.25
CA ALA A 2 -25.16 -1.50 4.82
C ALA A 2 -24.22 -0.46 4.19
N THR A 3 -23.50 0.27 5.04
CA THR A 3 -22.48 1.24 4.62
C THR A 3 -21.23 0.46 4.21
N MET A 4 -20.67 0.78 3.04
CA MET A 4 -19.42 0.20 2.54
C MET A 4 -18.30 0.39 3.56
N ILE A 5 -17.44 -0.62 3.75
CA ILE A 5 -16.29 -0.48 4.66
C ILE A 5 -15.41 0.68 4.18
N ASN A 6 -14.92 1.51 5.11
CA ASN A 6 -14.09 2.68 4.80
C ASN A 6 -14.63 3.53 3.62
N GLU A 7 -15.95 3.77 3.66
CA GLU A 7 -16.73 4.35 2.57
C GLU A 7 -16.12 5.58 1.90
N PRO A 8 -15.60 6.61 2.62
CA PRO A 8 -15.07 7.81 1.97
C PRO A 8 -13.91 7.51 1.01
N VAL A 9 -12.99 6.64 1.45
CA VAL A 9 -11.80 6.27 0.67
C VAL A 9 -12.18 5.33 -0.47
N ASN A 10 -12.98 4.30 -0.19
CA ASN A 10 -13.38 3.34 -1.23
C ASN A 10 -14.31 3.95 -2.29
N ARG A 11 -15.15 4.93 -1.94
CA ARG A 11 -15.88 5.73 -2.94
C ARG A 11 -14.95 6.55 -3.83
N SER A 12 -13.89 7.12 -3.26
CA SER A 12 -12.89 7.88 -4.03
C SER A 12 -12.15 6.95 -5.00
N ILE A 13 -11.80 5.74 -4.56
CA ILE A 13 -11.21 4.70 -5.42
C ILE A 13 -12.15 4.32 -6.57
N LEU A 14 -13.42 4.05 -6.29
CA LEU A 14 -14.42 3.72 -7.31
C LEU A 14 -14.61 4.86 -8.32
N ALA A 15 -14.67 6.10 -7.84
CA ALA A 15 -14.81 7.28 -8.69
C ALA A 15 -13.60 7.43 -9.63
N THR A 16 -12.38 7.27 -9.11
CA THR A 16 -11.16 7.28 -9.91
C THR A 16 -11.16 6.15 -10.94
N TRP A 17 -11.52 4.92 -10.57
CA TRP A 17 -11.58 3.82 -11.52
C TRP A 17 -12.62 4.03 -12.61
N LYS A 18 -13.80 4.55 -12.25
CA LYS A 18 -14.83 4.89 -13.22
C LYS A 18 -14.34 5.97 -14.19
N LYS A 19 -13.75 7.05 -13.69
CA LYS A 19 -13.21 8.14 -14.52
C LYS A 19 -12.24 7.63 -15.60
N HIS A 20 -11.35 6.70 -15.27
CA HIS A 20 -10.28 6.25 -16.17
C HIS A 20 -10.61 4.98 -16.96
N PHE A 21 -11.56 4.16 -16.50
CA PHE A 21 -11.83 2.84 -17.07
C PHE A 21 -13.32 2.53 -17.32
N ASP A 22 -14.22 3.51 -17.34
CA ASP A 22 -15.67 3.28 -17.55
C ASP A 22 -15.95 2.39 -18.78
N ALA A 23 -15.30 2.71 -19.91
CA ALA A 23 -15.43 1.97 -21.16
C ALA A 23 -14.56 0.69 -21.25
N ARG A 24 -13.75 0.40 -20.22
CA ARG A 24 -12.76 -0.68 -20.19
C ARG A 24 -13.04 -1.63 -19.03
N GLY A 25 -14.02 -2.51 -19.24
CA GLY A 25 -14.41 -3.54 -18.27
C GLY A 25 -13.47 -4.74 -18.15
N ASP A 26 -12.41 -4.80 -18.96
CA ASP A 26 -11.42 -5.87 -19.03
C ASP A 26 -10.20 -5.66 -18.11
N VAL A 27 -10.06 -4.47 -17.51
CA VAL A 27 -9.02 -4.21 -16.51
C VAL A 27 -9.40 -4.82 -15.16
N TYR A 28 -8.41 -5.06 -14.29
CA TYR A 28 -8.70 -5.48 -12.92
C TYR A 28 -9.21 -4.31 -12.07
N ALA A 29 -10.12 -4.63 -11.16
CA ALA A 29 -10.59 -3.75 -10.11
C ALA A 29 -9.43 -3.35 -9.18
N PRO A 30 -9.48 -2.12 -8.63
CA PRO A 30 -8.45 -1.64 -7.71
C PRO A 30 -8.46 -2.47 -6.43
N ILE A 31 -7.41 -2.37 -5.62
CA ILE A 31 -7.57 -2.76 -4.20
C ILE A 31 -8.49 -1.76 -3.51
N PHE A 32 -9.26 -2.27 -2.57
CA PHE A 32 -10.07 -1.50 -1.66
C PHE A 32 -9.48 -1.63 -0.27
N TYR A 33 -9.63 -0.59 0.54
CA TYR A 33 -9.04 -0.55 1.86
C TYR A 33 -10.05 -0.93 2.93
N ASP A 34 -9.57 -1.71 3.89
CA ASP A 34 -10.25 -1.94 5.15
C ASP A 34 -10.23 -0.67 6.02
N ASP A 35 -10.87 -0.71 7.19
CA ASP A 35 -10.79 0.36 8.17
C ASP A 35 -9.36 0.59 8.65
N PHE A 36 -8.96 1.86 8.71
CA PHE A 36 -7.63 2.24 9.15
C PHE A 36 -7.53 2.37 10.66
N LYS A 37 -6.42 1.89 11.22
CA LYS A 37 -6.07 2.11 12.62
C LYS A 37 -5.08 3.26 12.74
N PRO A 38 -5.40 4.36 13.47
CA PRO A 38 -4.45 5.45 13.66
C PRO A 38 -3.13 5.01 14.32
N GLY A 39 -2.01 5.63 13.93
CA GLY A 39 -0.68 5.33 14.44
C GLY A 39 -0.03 4.09 13.82
N GLY A 40 0.94 3.53 14.53
CA GLY A 40 1.67 2.32 14.11
C GLY A 40 2.73 2.57 13.03
N VAL A 41 3.33 1.48 12.57
CA VAL A 41 4.27 1.50 11.43
C VAL A 41 3.48 1.36 10.14
N LEU A 42 3.64 2.30 9.22
CA LEU A 42 3.06 2.23 7.88
C LEU A 42 4.11 1.76 6.88
N PHE A 43 3.85 0.63 6.24
CA PHE A 43 4.63 0.16 5.11
C PHE A 43 3.99 0.64 3.81
N ILE A 44 4.80 1.22 2.93
CA ILE A 44 4.38 1.71 1.62
C ILE A 44 4.99 0.83 0.54
N GLY A 45 4.13 0.16 -0.21
CA GLY A 45 4.44 -0.55 -1.44
C GLY A 45 4.27 0.32 -2.68
N MET A 46 4.54 -0.26 -3.84
CA MET A 46 4.31 0.42 -5.12
C MET A 46 2.84 0.26 -5.55
N ASN A 47 2.45 -0.98 -5.78
CA ASN A 47 1.14 -1.37 -6.26
C ASN A 47 0.91 -2.87 -5.96
N PRO A 48 -0.34 -3.30 -5.79
CA PRO A 48 -0.64 -4.69 -5.46
C PRO A 48 -0.30 -5.61 -6.63
N SER A 49 0.37 -6.72 -6.30
CA SER A 49 0.63 -7.81 -7.25
C SER A 49 -0.62 -8.65 -7.44
N PHE A 50 -0.96 -8.97 -8.69
CA PHE A 50 -2.01 -9.93 -9.00
C PHE A 50 -1.41 -11.32 -9.18
N ASN A 51 -1.65 -12.20 -8.21
CA ASN A 51 -1.17 -13.58 -8.22
C ASN A 51 -2.31 -14.58 -8.02
N PRO A 52 -2.96 -15.05 -9.10
CA PRO A 52 -4.04 -16.03 -9.02
C PRO A 52 -3.69 -17.31 -8.27
N LYS A 53 -2.45 -17.79 -8.39
CA LYS A 53 -1.98 -18.98 -7.67
C LYS A 53 -1.87 -18.71 -6.16
N GLY A 54 -1.35 -17.54 -5.81
CA GLY A 54 -1.28 -17.07 -4.42
C GLY A 54 -2.66 -16.90 -3.80
N PHE A 55 -3.59 -16.30 -4.54
CA PHE A 55 -4.99 -16.16 -4.15
C PHE A 55 -5.61 -17.51 -3.79
N ARG A 56 -5.61 -18.47 -4.72
CA ARG A 56 -6.22 -19.80 -4.53
C ARG A 56 -5.65 -20.53 -3.31
N LYS A 57 -4.36 -20.36 -3.03
CA LYS A 57 -3.72 -20.91 -1.83
C LYS A 57 -4.21 -20.25 -0.53
N VAL A 58 -4.39 -18.94 -0.53
CA VAL A 58 -4.79 -18.16 0.64
C VAL A 58 -6.27 -18.40 1.01
N VAL A 59 -7.14 -18.48 0.01
CA VAL A 59 -8.59 -18.64 0.21
C VAL A 59 -9.04 -20.10 0.34
N ARG A 60 -8.12 -21.05 0.31
CA ARG A 60 -8.46 -22.45 0.58
C ARG A 60 -9.09 -22.57 1.97
N ASP A 61 -10.12 -23.40 2.06
CA ASP A 61 -10.87 -23.66 3.29
C ASP A 61 -11.65 -22.40 3.78
N THR A 62 -11.97 -21.47 2.89
CA THR A 62 -12.85 -20.32 3.15
C THR A 62 -14.03 -20.31 2.18
N GLU A 63 -15.04 -19.46 2.41
CA GLU A 63 -16.18 -19.31 1.50
C GLU A 63 -15.79 -18.84 0.09
N PHE A 64 -14.59 -18.27 -0.07
CA PHE A 64 -14.04 -17.76 -1.33
C PHE A 64 -13.27 -18.81 -2.14
N GLU A 65 -13.14 -20.05 -1.65
CA GLU A 65 -12.32 -21.10 -2.29
C GLU A 65 -12.72 -21.37 -3.75
N LYS A 66 -14.02 -21.28 -4.05
CA LYS A 66 -14.57 -21.53 -5.40
C LYS A 66 -14.50 -20.31 -6.32
N LEU A 67 -14.07 -19.14 -5.83
CA LEU A 67 -13.94 -17.95 -6.66
C LEU A 67 -12.75 -18.09 -7.62
N ASP A 68 -13.02 -17.82 -8.90
CA ASP A 68 -11.96 -17.67 -9.89
C ASP A 68 -11.46 -16.21 -9.86
N PRO A 69 -10.22 -15.94 -9.40
CA PRO A 69 -9.76 -14.57 -9.21
C PRO A 69 -9.59 -13.81 -10.52
N GLU A 70 -9.23 -14.48 -11.62
CA GLU A 70 -9.09 -13.85 -12.93
C GLU A 70 -10.41 -13.26 -13.43
N SER A 71 -11.54 -13.95 -13.24
CA SER A 71 -12.85 -13.42 -13.60
C SER A 71 -13.43 -12.50 -12.53
N PHE A 72 -13.33 -12.86 -11.24
CA PHE A 72 -13.92 -12.10 -10.13
C PHE A 72 -13.45 -10.65 -10.11
N TYR A 73 -12.13 -10.43 -10.19
CA TYR A 73 -11.55 -9.08 -10.08
C TYR A 73 -11.68 -8.23 -11.34
N LEU A 74 -12.40 -8.66 -12.39
CA LEU A 74 -12.60 -7.80 -13.56
C LEU A 74 -13.46 -6.59 -13.19
N TRP A 75 -13.03 -5.41 -13.64
CA TRP A 75 -13.65 -4.13 -13.28
C TRP A 75 -15.13 -4.10 -13.62
N ARG A 76 -15.55 -4.68 -14.76
CA ARG A 76 -16.97 -4.78 -15.14
C ARG A 76 -17.85 -5.45 -14.09
N ASN A 77 -17.32 -6.39 -13.31
CA ASN A 77 -18.08 -7.09 -12.29
C ASN A 77 -18.27 -6.17 -11.08
N ILE A 78 -17.19 -5.51 -10.65
CA ILE A 78 -17.22 -4.62 -9.48
C ILE A 78 -17.96 -3.31 -9.76
N SER A 79 -17.82 -2.76 -10.96
CA SER A 79 -18.47 -1.50 -11.34
C SER A 79 -20.00 -1.60 -11.43
N THR A 80 -20.50 -2.80 -11.75
CA THR A 80 -21.94 -3.10 -11.82
C THR A 80 -22.50 -3.63 -10.50
N HIS A 81 -21.64 -4.11 -9.61
CA HIS A 81 -22.00 -4.67 -8.31
C HIS A 81 -21.11 -4.07 -7.19
N PRO A 82 -21.30 -2.79 -6.80
CA PRO A 82 -20.47 -2.13 -5.80
C PRO A 82 -20.48 -2.81 -4.42
N GLU A 83 -21.49 -3.63 -4.12
CA GLU A 83 -21.55 -4.48 -2.93
C GLU A 83 -20.39 -5.50 -2.85
N LEU A 84 -19.78 -5.86 -3.99
CA LEU A 84 -18.60 -6.73 -4.03
C LEU A 84 -17.33 -6.06 -3.51
N VAL A 85 -17.36 -4.76 -3.20
CA VAL A 85 -16.24 -4.05 -2.57
C VAL A 85 -15.92 -4.66 -1.20
N ASP A 86 -16.93 -4.92 -0.38
CA ASP A 86 -16.71 -5.48 0.96
C ASP A 86 -16.15 -6.92 0.86
N THR A 87 -16.63 -7.72 -0.11
CA THR A 87 -16.04 -9.02 -0.43
C THR A 87 -14.57 -8.90 -0.85
N CYS A 88 -14.21 -7.89 -1.67
CA CYS A 88 -12.82 -7.65 -2.03
C CYS A 88 -11.94 -7.37 -0.78
N ILE A 89 -12.48 -6.62 0.18
CA ILE A 89 -11.80 -6.27 1.44
C ILE A 89 -11.63 -7.52 2.32
N GLU A 90 -12.67 -8.34 2.45
CA GLU A 90 -12.62 -9.59 3.22
C GLU A 90 -11.58 -10.58 2.65
N ILE A 91 -11.52 -10.73 1.33
CA ILE A 91 -10.46 -11.51 0.70
C ILE A 91 -9.08 -10.89 0.99
N GLY A 92 -8.99 -9.55 0.95
CA GLY A 92 -7.79 -8.81 1.34
C GLY A 92 -7.31 -9.15 2.76
N ARG A 93 -8.23 -9.26 3.74
CA ARG A 93 -7.90 -9.68 5.12
C ARG A 93 -7.27 -11.08 5.14
N HIS A 94 -7.80 -12.04 4.39
CA HIS A 94 -7.21 -13.38 4.28
C HIS A 94 -5.79 -13.33 3.67
N VAL A 95 -5.59 -12.52 2.63
CA VAL A 95 -4.27 -12.33 2.00
C VAL A 95 -3.28 -11.74 2.99
N HIS A 96 -3.65 -10.69 3.72
CA HIS A 96 -2.79 -10.10 4.74
C HIS A 96 -2.41 -11.08 5.85
N ALA A 97 -3.35 -11.90 6.31
CA ALA A 97 -3.11 -12.86 7.39
C ALA A 97 -2.23 -14.05 7.00
N LYS A 98 -2.37 -14.56 5.77
CA LYS A 98 -1.73 -15.83 5.36
C LYS A 98 -0.52 -15.67 4.45
N TYR A 99 -0.36 -14.52 3.79
CA TYR A 99 0.67 -14.37 2.75
C TYR A 99 2.03 -13.99 3.33
N ALA A 100 3.06 -14.79 3.01
CA ALA A 100 4.41 -14.65 3.59
C ALA A 100 5.07 -13.29 3.31
N TYR A 101 4.61 -12.57 2.29
CA TYR A 101 5.00 -11.19 1.98
C TYR A 101 4.98 -10.28 3.22
N PHE A 102 3.95 -10.40 4.07
CA PHE A 102 3.75 -9.52 5.22
C PHE A 102 4.53 -9.92 6.47
N LYS A 103 5.19 -11.10 6.47
CA LYS A 103 5.87 -11.64 7.66
C LYS A 103 6.90 -10.68 8.25
N ARG A 104 7.76 -10.11 7.40
CA ARG A 104 8.81 -9.17 7.84
C ARG A 104 8.24 -7.84 8.35
N MET A 105 7.11 -7.40 7.80
CA MET A 105 6.41 -6.20 8.30
C MET A 105 5.88 -6.45 9.72
N HIS A 106 5.28 -7.62 9.95
CA HIS A 106 4.80 -8.04 11.26
C HIS A 106 5.94 -8.14 12.29
N GLU A 107 7.07 -8.73 11.92
CA GLU A 107 8.26 -8.82 12.79
C GLU A 107 8.82 -7.44 13.17
N ILE A 108 8.85 -6.50 12.24
CA ILE A 108 9.26 -5.11 12.52
C ILE A 108 8.27 -4.43 13.48
N ALA A 109 6.97 -4.56 13.22
CA ALA A 109 5.93 -3.98 14.06
C ALA A 109 6.00 -4.50 15.51
N ASN A 110 6.19 -5.82 15.66
CA ASN A 110 6.36 -6.47 16.96
C ASN A 110 7.62 -5.97 17.68
N ALA A 111 8.74 -5.81 16.96
CA ALA A 111 9.97 -5.24 17.54
C ALA A 111 9.76 -3.79 18.00
N ALA A 112 8.97 -3.00 17.27
CA ALA A 112 8.57 -1.65 17.62
C ALA A 112 7.42 -1.58 18.64
N LYS A 113 6.89 -2.73 19.10
CA LYS A 113 5.77 -2.84 20.06
C LYS A 113 4.54 -2.01 19.65
N THR A 114 4.21 -2.03 18.37
CA THR A 114 3.05 -1.31 17.82
C THR A 114 2.40 -2.10 16.70
N HIS A 115 1.19 -1.71 16.27
CA HIS A 115 0.57 -2.33 15.10
C HIS A 115 1.23 -1.83 13.81
N TYR A 116 0.94 -2.50 12.70
CA TYR A 116 1.33 -2.02 11.39
C TYR A 116 0.16 -2.06 10.41
N GLN A 117 0.31 -1.27 9.35
CA GLN A 117 -0.53 -1.31 8.17
C GLN A 117 0.36 -1.30 6.92
N HIS A 118 -0.15 -1.84 5.84
CA HIS A 118 0.51 -1.77 4.54
C HIS A 118 -0.46 -1.21 3.51
N ILE A 119 -0.01 -0.19 2.79
CA ILE A 119 -0.73 0.39 1.67
C ILE A 119 0.22 0.52 0.49
N ASP A 120 -0.32 0.52 -0.71
CA ASP A 120 0.44 0.84 -1.92
C ASP A 120 0.22 2.30 -2.33
N LEU A 121 1.21 2.90 -3.00
CA LEU A 121 1.04 4.24 -3.62
C LEU A 121 -0.06 4.25 -4.68
N PHE A 122 -0.25 3.13 -5.36
CA PHE A 122 -1.22 2.98 -6.43
C PHE A 122 -2.05 1.73 -6.18
N VAL A 123 -3.37 1.85 -6.33
CA VAL A 123 -4.30 0.75 -6.05
C VAL A 123 -4.49 -0.21 -7.23
N TYR A 124 -3.75 0.00 -8.34
CA TYR A 124 -3.84 -0.81 -9.55
C TYR A 124 -3.16 -2.18 -9.40
N LYS A 125 -3.91 -3.26 -9.64
CA LYS A 125 -3.40 -4.64 -9.61
C LYS A 125 -2.57 -4.97 -10.85
N GLN A 126 -1.25 -4.95 -10.71
CA GLN A 126 -0.31 -5.31 -11.78
C GLN A 126 1.00 -5.85 -11.20
N THR A 127 1.31 -7.10 -11.53
CA THR A 127 2.51 -7.78 -11.03
C THR A 127 3.79 -7.26 -11.69
N LYS A 128 3.71 -6.85 -12.96
CA LYS A 128 4.89 -6.46 -13.74
C LYS A 128 5.05 -4.95 -13.74
N GLN A 129 6.01 -4.48 -12.97
CA GLN A 129 6.30 -3.05 -12.85
C GLN A 129 6.58 -2.34 -14.18
N ARG A 130 7.25 -3.03 -15.12
CA ARG A 130 7.52 -2.52 -16.48
C ARG A 130 6.25 -2.22 -17.29
N GLU A 131 5.15 -2.89 -16.96
CA GLU A 131 3.83 -2.67 -17.55
C GLU A 131 3.05 -1.62 -16.77
N PHE A 132 3.31 -1.49 -15.47
CA PHE A 132 2.62 -0.56 -14.59
C PHE A 132 3.09 0.90 -14.73
N LEU A 133 4.41 1.16 -14.71
CA LEU A 133 4.93 2.54 -14.72
C LEU A 133 4.44 3.39 -15.91
N PRO A 134 4.36 2.86 -17.15
CA PRO A 134 3.79 3.61 -18.28
C PRO A 134 2.31 3.98 -18.12
N LEU A 135 1.55 3.31 -17.25
CA LEU A 135 0.13 3.63 -17.00
C LEU A 135 -0.03 4.87 -16.13
N VAL A 136 0.93 5.15 -15.26
CA VAL A 136 0.82 6.22 -14.24
C VAL A 136 1.77 7.39 -14.46
N ARG A 137 2.59 7.36 -15.51
CA ARG A 137 3.50 8.44 -15.90
C ARG A 137 3.28 8.87 -17.34
N GLU A 138 3.61 10.13 -17.64
CA GLU A 138 3.56 10.69 -19.00
C GLU A 138 4.58 10.02 -19.93
N ASP A 139 5.74 9.64 -19.39
CA ASP A 139 6.77 8.84 -20.06
C ASP A 139 7.59 8.03 -19.03
N LYS A 140 8.61 7.27 -19.48
CA LYS A 140 9.43 6.40 -18.61
C LYS A 140 10.14 7.14 -17.46
N LYS A 141 10.39 8.44 -17.58
CA LYS A 141 11.02 9.32 -16.58
C LYS A 141 10.17 10.56 -16.25
N GLY A 142 9.07 10.75 -16.95
CA GLY A 142 8.18 11.91 -16.86
C GLY A 142 7.39 11.94 -15.56
N LYS A 143 6.68 13.06 -15.35
CA LYS A 143 5.82 13.26 -14.19
C LYS A 143 4.69 12.24 -14.16
N LEU A 144 4.06 12.07 -12.99
CA LEU A 144 2.82 11.30 -12.91
C LEU A 144 1.80 11.91 -13.85
N ASN A 145 1.13 11.09 -14.65
CA ASN A 145 0.00 11.53 -15.47
C ASN A 145 -1.25 11.72 -14.61
N GLU A 146 -2.39 12.05 -15.22
CA GLU A 146 -3.64 12.27 -14.47
C GLU A 146 -4.07 11.06 -13.63
N PHE A 147 -4.03 9.85 -14.20
CA PHE A 147 -4.38 8.63 -13.48
C PHE A 147 -3.42 8.34 -12.30
N GLY A 148 -2.13 8.62 -12.47
CA GLY A 148 -1.15 8.51 -11.40
C GLY A 148 -1.38 9.53 -10.27
N ARG A 149 -1.73 10.78 -10.62
CA ARG A 149 -2.02 11.85 -9.63
C ARG A 149 -3.30 11.57 -8.85
N ASP A 150 -4.38 11.17 -9.52
CA ASP A 150 -5.65 10.85 -8.85
C ASP A 150 -5.50 9.71 -7.82
N GLN A 151 -4.64 8.71 -8.10
CA GLN A 151 -4.32 7.67 -7.14
C GLN A 151 -3.44 8.16 -5.99
N LEU A 152 -2.50 9.07 -6.28
CA LEU A 152 -1.66 9.67 -5.25
C LEU A 152 -2.49 10.51 -4.28
N ASP A 153 -3.51 11.22 -4.75
CA ASP A 153 -4.43 11.98 -3.91
C ASP A 153 -5.18 11.05 -2.93
N ILE A 154 -5.64 9.88 -3.40
CA ILE A 154 -6.21 8.83 -2.52
C ILE A 154 -5.18 8.40 -1.47
N PHE A 155 -3.94 8.12 -1.89
CA PHE A 155 -2.88 7.74 -0.97
C PHE A 155 -2.63 8.81 0.12
N LEU A 156 -2.68 10.09 -0.23
CA LEU A 156 -2.53 11.19 0.73
C LEU A 156 -3.67 11.24 1.74
N GLU A 157 -4.92 11.00 1.32
CA GLU A 157 -6.08 10.92 2.23
C GLU A 157 -5.98 9.71 3.16
N VAL A 158 -5.49 8.58 2.66
CA VAL A 158 -5.20 7.39 3.47
C VAL A 158 -4.11 7.71 4.51
N LEU A 159 -3.03 8.39 4.11
CA LEU A 159 -1.94 8.77 5.00
C LEU A 159 -2.41 9.69 6.13
N LYS A 160 -3.31 10.64 5.82
CA LYS A 160 -3.97 11.51 6.80
C LYS A 160 -4.83 10.73 7.79
N SER A 161 -5.51 9.68 7.33
CA SER A 161 -6.35 8.83 8.18
C SER A 161 -5.52 7.94 9.11
N ILE A 162 -4.44 7.35 8.58
CA ILE A 162 -3.55 6.47 9.33
C ILE A 162 -2.72 7.23 10.36
N ARG A 163 -2.26 8.46 10.09
CA ARG A 163 -1.40 9.24 11.00
C ARG A 163 -0.25 8.38 11.57
N PRO A 164 0.62 7.84 10.70
CA PRO A 164 1.61 6.85 11.12
C PRO A 164 2.64 7.43 12.08
N VAL A 165 3.14 6.58 12.97
CA VAL A 165 4.24 6.89 13.89
C VAL A 165 5.59 6.75 13.18
N VAL A 166 5.70 5.79 12.26
CA VAL A 166 6.86 5.62 11.38
C VAL A 166 6.38 5.19 10.00
N ILE A 167 7.02 5.70 8.95
CA ILE A 167 6.77 5.30 7.57
C ILE A 167 7.97 4.51 7.03
N VAL A 168 7.71 3.42 6.32
CA VAL A 168 8.72 2.60 5.66
C VAL A 168 8.32 2.38 4.21
N VAL A 169 9.02 3.03 3.29
CA VAL A 169 8.82 2.82 1.85
C VAL A 169 9.67 1.63 1.41
N ALA A 170 9.01 0.49 1.24
CA ALA A 170 9.63 -0.82 1.03
C ALA A 170 9.69 -1.19 -0.46
N ASN A 171 10.07 -0.23 -1.32
CA ASN A 171 10.24 -0.45 -2.75
C ASN A 171 11.04 0.72 -3.37
N ALA A 172 12.08 0.43 -4.14
CA ALA A 172 12.98 1.46 -4.69
C ALA A 172 12.26 2.49 -5.60
N SER A 173 11.28 2.07 -6.39
CA SER A 173 10.55 2.98 -7.27
C SER A 173 9.47 3.76 -6.52
N ALA A 174 8.83 3.15 -5.53
CA ALA A 174 7.97 3.88 -4.62
C ALA A 174 8.76 4.94 -3.86
N SER A 175 9.98 4.62 -3.38
CA SER A 175 10.88 5.56 -2.71
C SER A 175 11.16 6.77 -3.58
N LYS A 176 11.46 6.56 -4.87
CA LYS A 176 11.68 7.66 -5.82
C LYS A 176 10.43 8.53 -5.99
N ILE A 177 9.24 7.94 -6.13
CA ILE A 177 7.99 8.70 -6.27
C ILE A 177 7.69 9.52 -5.00
N VAL A 178 7.84 8.91 -3.83
CA VAL A 178 7.65 9.59 -2.54
C VAL A 178 8.63 10.74 -2.39
N GLN A 179 9.91 10.54 -2.72
CA GLN A 179 10.91 11.60 -2.68
C GLN A 179 10.61 12.72 -3.68
N GLU A 180 10.21 12.39 -4.91
CA GLU A 180 9.82 13.39 -5.92
C GLU A 180 8.61 14.22 -5.46
N HIS A 181 7.61 13.57 -4.86
CA HIS A 181 6.39 14.24 -4.42
C HIS A 181 6.61 15.10 -3.18
N PHE A 182 7.39 14.60 -2.22
CA PHE A 182 7.64 15.23 -0.93
C PHE A 182 9.02 15.90 -0.82
N ASP A 183 9.66 16.25 -1.94
CA ASP A 183 11.05 16.72 -2.00
C ASP A 183 11.36 17.82 -0.97
N ARG A 184 10.45 18.78 -0.81
CA ARG A 184 10.62 19.91 0.12
C ARG A 184 10.19 19.60 1.56
N GLN A 185 9.56 18.45 1.78
CA GLN A 185 9.07 18.00 3.09
C GLN A 185 9.96 16.91 3.70
N ILE A 186 10.91 16.36 2.94
CA ILE A 186 11.83 15.32 3.38
C ILE A 186 13.20 15.91 3.72
N THR A 187 13.70 15.62 4.92
CA THR A 187 15.04 16.06 5.36
C THR A 187 15.78 14.92 6.04
N PHE A 188 17.03 14.65 5.66
CA PHE A 188 17.86 13.64 6.33
C PHE A 188 18.39 14.15 7.67
N ASP A 189 18.31 13.30 8.70
CA ASP A 189 18.84 13.55 10.04
C ASP A 189 20.16 12.77 10.20
N ASN A 190 21.29 13.47 10.24
CA ASN A 190 22.62 12.84 10.37
C ASN A 190 22.85 12.18 11.73
N GLU A 191 22.20 12.65 12.79
CA GLU A 191 22.36 12.09 14.14
C GLU A 191 21.59 10.78 14.26
N ARG A 192 20.38 10.76 13.70
CA ARG A 192 19.49 9.59 13.81
C ARG A 192 19.66 8.62 12.66
N GLY A 193 20.18 9.03 11.51
CA GLY A 193 20.42 8.19 10.34
C GLY A 193 19.16 7.83 9.54
N PHE A 194 18.07 8.59 9.67
CA PHE A 194 16.85 8.43 8.87
C PHE A 194 16.34 9.78 8.36
N HIS A 195 15.29 9.77 7.54
CA HIS A 195 14.69 11.00 7.05
C HIS A 195 13.48 11.40 7.91
N TRP A 196 13.26 12.68 8.09
CA TRP A 196 11.99 13.23 8.57
C TRP A 196 11.13 13.58 7.38
N LEU A 197 9.84 13.25 7.45
CA LEU A 197 8.80 13.74 6.55
C LEU A 197 7.90 14.71 7.31
N MET A 198 7.74 15.92 6.80
CA MET A 198 6.79 16.90 7.33
C MET A 198 5.38 16.64 6.77
N LEU A 199 4.47 16.15 7.60
CA LEU A 199 3.06 15.91 7.28
C LEU A 199 2.16 16.73 8.20
N ASN A 200 1.35 17.63 7.64
CA ASN A 200 0.37 18.44 8.38
C ASN A 200 0.95 19.13 9.63
N GLY A 201 2.18 19.67 9.51
CA GLY A 201 2.87 20.34 10.60
C GLY A 201 3.54 19.41 11.63
N SER A 202 3.46 18.10 11.46
CA SER A 202 4.13 17.09 12.30
C SER A 202 5.26 16.41 11.54
N ARG A 203 6.36 16.11 12.23
CA ARG A 203 7.48 15.33 11.67
C ARG A 203 7.25 13.85 11.93
N VAL A 204 7.29 13.04 10.89
CA VAL A 204 7.19 11.58 10.97
C VAL A 204 8.48 10.98 10.44
N PRO A 205 9.14 10.04 11.16
CA PRO A 205 10.28 9.31 10.62
C PRO A 205 9.88 8.54 9.35
N ILE A 206 10.65 8.68 8.28
CA ILE A 206 10.49 7.93 7.05
C ILE A 206 11.78 7.20 6.67
N PHE A 207 11.63 5.91 6.39
CA PHE A 207 12.70 5.02 5.95
C PHE A 207 12.48 4.65 4.49
N PHE A 208 13.54 4.77 3.69
CA PHE A 208 13.57 4.25 2.33
C PHE A 208 14.36 2.95 2.34
N SER A 209 13.73 1.86 1.93
CA SER A 209 14.34 0.52 1.92
C SER A 209 14.13 -0.18 0.58
N SER A 210 14.90 -1.24 0.36
CA SER A 210 14.56 -2.21 -0.68
C SER A 210 13.30 -2.98 -0.30
N MET A 211 12.84 -3.87 -1.18
CA MET A 211 11.70 -4.71 -0.84
C MET A 211 12.04 -5.60 0.36
N LEU A 212 11.16 -5.60 1.36
CA LEU A 212 11.32 -6.48 2.53
C LEU A 212 11.18 -7.95 2.14
N SER A 213 10.39 -8.23 1.11
CA SER A 213 10.13 -9.57 0.56
C SER A 213 10.68 -9.73 -0.86
N GLY A 214 10.78 -10.96 -1.33
CA GLY A 214 11.37 -11.29 -2.65
C GLY A 214 12.80 -11.78 -2.47
N GLY A 215 13.14 -12.90 -3.10
CA GLY A 215 14.40 -13.63 -2.85
C GLY A 215 15.63 -12.73 -2.97
N GLY A 216 16.23 -12.36 -1.84
CA GLY A 216 17.48 -11.61 -1.78
C GLY A 216 17.37 -10.08 -1.85
N ALA A 217 16.18 -9.48 -1.80
CA ALA A 217 16.05 -8.02 -1.93
C ALA A 217 16.63 -7.23 -0.74
N LEU A 218 16.64 -7.82 0.45
CA LEU A 218 17.27 -7.26 1.66
C LEU A 218 17.94 -8.39 2.42
N ASP A 219 19.27 -8.31 2.56
CA ASP A 219 20.06 -9.28 3.31
C ASP A 219 19.68 -9.26 4.80
N THR A 220 19.96 -10.38 5.50
CA THR A 220 19.59 -10.54 6.90
C THR A 220 20.21 -9.47 7.80
N GLY A 221 21.46 -9.06 7.56
CA GLY A 221 22.12 -8.04 8.38
C GLY A 221 21.49 -6.66 8.20
N SER A 222 21.20 -6.27 6.97
CA SER A 222 20.50 -5.01 6.68
C SER A 222 19.06 -5.02 7.21
N TYR A 223 18.38 -6.16 7.16
CA TYR A 223 17.05 -6.33 7.74
C TYR A 223 17.07 -6.15 9.27
N GLU A 224 18.02 -6.78 9.98
CA GLU A 224 18.14 -6.63 11.43
C GLU A 224 18.45 -5.18 11.84
N ARG A 225 19.34 -4.50 11.09
CA ARG A 225 19.61 -3.07 11.31
C ARG A 225 18.36 -2.22 11.09
N LEU A 226 17.65 -2.42 9.98
CA LEU A 226 16.42 -1.68 9.68
C LEU A 226 15.36 -1.88 10.78
N LYS A 227 15.14 -3.12 11.21
CA LYS A 227 14.21 -3.46 12.29
C LYS A 227 14.58 -2.77 13.60
N TRP A 228 15.86 -2.80 13.98
CA TRP A 228 16.35 -2.10 15.17
C TRP A 228 16.14 -0.59 15.05
N HIS A 229 16.42 -0.02 13.88
CA HIS A 229 16.37 1.42 13.62
C HIS A 229 14.94 1.97 13.66
N ILE A 230 14.00 1.27 13.02
CA ILE A 230 12.57 1.59 13.07
C ILE A 230 12.07 1.55 14.52
N ARG A 231 12.50 0.56 15.31
CA ARG A 231 12.13 0.49 16.73
C ARG A 231 12.63 1.71 17.50
N GLN A 232 13.86 2.19 17.27
CA GLN A 232 14.35 3.40 17.94
C GLN A 232 13.51 4.62 17.54
N ALA A 233 13.31 4.82 16.24
CA ALA A 233 12.52 5.93 15.71
C ALA A 233 11.09 5.95 16.27
N ALA A 234 10.44 4.78 16.37
CA ALA A 234 9.10 4.64 16.93
C ALA A 234 9.04 4.98 18.43
N ASN A 235 10.09 4.67 19.20
CA ASN A 235 10.14 4.98 20.64
C ASN A 235 10.33 6.47 20.93
N GLU A 236 10.90 7.23 20.00
CA GLU A 236 11.08 8.68 20.12
C GLU A 236 9.80 9.47 19.84
N GLN A 237 8.80 8.84 19.21
CA GLN A 237 7.55 9.52 18.90
C GLN A 237 6.64 9.60 20.14
N PRO A 238 5.84 10.67 20.26
CA PRO A 238 4.80 10.74 21.28
C PRO A 238 3.88 9.52 21.17
N ARG A 239 3.66 8.82 22.29
CA ARG A 239 2.64 7.77 22.34
C ARG A 239 1.28 8.42 22.30
N ALA A 240 0.44 7.98 21.36
CA ALA A 240 -0.96 8.37 21.26
C ALA A 240 -1.77 7.84 22.45
#